data_AF-G2FKG8-F1
#
_entry.id   AF-G2FKG8-F1
#
_cell.length_a   1.000
_cell.length_b   1.000
_cell.length_c   1.000
_cell.angle_alpha   90.00
_cell.angle_beta   90.00
_cell.angle_gamma   90.00
#
_symmetry.space_group_name_H-M   'P 1'
#
loop_
_entity.id
_entity.type
_entity.pdbx_description
1 polymer ?
#
loop_
_entity_poly.entity_id
_entity_poly.type
_entity_poly.pdbx_seq_one_letter_code
_entity_poly.pdbx_strand_id
1 'polypeptide(L)'
;MSKKYLIFLLIVLSLLVIMGNFNKPDHGPSIEDVIQKELRVELNKITPLPGATVVGTSDSNKLNQAFVEDCYNSTLNLNQIKQYYNEQFVNNGWQFYKEEPITIWGKDYGGKQFIYKKGDYEADLEYTAHDPNSHQAFVVSISWRSNDNTGEQGENSKEVLFIVIGLVFVISFISIIYPKKMRDFQIMQAFSKVDSSMLWTSLHPYWKPMTIISGIFVGFLGLILIVILLAEKIR
;
A
#
# COMPACT_ATOMS: atom_id res chain seq x y z
N MET A 1 32.64 -18.95 -26.42
CA MET A 1 31.99 -18.30 -25.26
C MET A 1 31.90 -19.31 -24.11
N SER A 2 32.32 -18.97 -22.89
CA SER A 2 32.26 -19.95 -21.79
C SER A 2 30.81 -20.20 -21.36
N LYS A 3 30.48 -21.44 -20.95
CA LYS A 3 29.12 -21.82 -20.51
C LYS A 3 28.54 -20.89 -19.43
N LYS A 4 29.40 -20.26 -18.62
CA LYS A 4 29.00 -19.31 -17.56
C LYS A 4 28.37 -18.02 -18.11
N TYR A 5 28.89 -17.51 -19.23
CA TYR A 5 28.34 -16.29 -19.85
C TYR A 5 27.00 -16.55 -20.54
N LEU A 6 26.80 -17.75 -21.09
CA LEU A 6 25.53 -18.16 -21.68
C LEU A 6 24.41 -18.19 -20.61
N ILE A 7 24.69 -18.78 -19.44
CA ILE A 7 23.71 -18.85 -18.33
C ILE A 7 23.37 -17.44 -17.82
N PHE A 8 24.38 -16.59 -17.62
CA PHE A 8 24.16 -15.22 -17.18
C PHE A 8 23.31 -14.42 -18.18
N LEU A 9 23.60 -14.54 -19.49
CA LEU A 9 22.83 -13.89 -20.54
C LEU A 9 21.36 -14.31 -20.52
N LEU A 10 21.07 -15.60 -20.32
CA LEU A 10 19.70 -16.11 -20.25
C LEU A 10 18.93 -15.57 -19.04
N ILE A 11 19.58 -15.43 -17.87
CA ILE A 11 18.98 -14.83 -16.67
C ILE A 11 18.66 -13.35 -16.90
N VAL A 12 19.58 -12.61 -17.53
CA VAL A 12 19.34 -11.19 -17.85
C VAL A 12 18.21 -11.05 -18.86
N LEU A 13 18.16 -11.90 -19.89
CA LEU A 13 17.07 -11.88 -20.87
C LEU A 13 15.72 -12.21 -20.23
N SER A 14 15.64 -13.20 -19.33
CA SER A 14 14.40 -13.54 -18.66
C SER A 14 13.90 -12.41 -17.76
N LEU A 15 14.80 -11.74 -17.03
CA LEU A 15 14.46 -10.55 -16.25
C LEU A 15 13.94 -9.41 -17.12
N LEU A 16 14.57 -9.16 -18.28
CA LEU A 16 14.11 -8.12 -19.21
C LEU A 16 12.72 -8.43 -19.79
N VAL A 17 12.42 -9.70 -20.10
CA VAL A 17 11.09 -10.13 -20.57
C VAL A 17 10.05 -9.98 -19.46
N ILE A 18 10.38 -10.35 -18.22
CA ILE A 18 9.49 -10.14 -17.07
C ILE A 18 9.25 -8.65 -16.87
N MET A 19 10.28 -7.80 -16.96
CA MET A 19 10.15 -6.35 -16.83
C MET A 19 9.34 -5.71 -17.97
N GLY A 20 9.48 -6.19 -19.21
CA GLY A 20 8.78 -5.66 -20.39
C GLY A 20 7.29 -6.01 -20.45
N ASN A 21 6.84 -7.04 -19.72
CA ASN A 21 5.41 -7.40 -19.64
C ASN A 21 4.66 -6.62 -18.54
N PHE A 22 5.33 -5.77 -17.75
CA PHE A 22 4.64 -4.83 -16.84
C PHE A 22 4.17 -3.55 -17.54
N ASN A 23 4.03 -3.54 -18.87
CA ASN A 23 3.26 -2.51 -19.53
C ASN A 23 1.84 -2.61 -18.98
N LYS A 24 1.52 -1.72 -18.04
CA LYS A 24 0.20 -1.60 -17.43
C LYS A 24 -0.79 -1.56 -18.58
N PRO A 25 -1.75 -2.49 -18.64
CA PRO A 25 -2.79 -2.38 -19.65
C PRO A 25 -3.42 -1.00 -19.46
N ASP A 26 -3.72 -0.36 -20.59
CA ASP A 26 -4.46 0.90 -20.64
C ASP A 26 -5.91 0.58 -20.24
N HIS A 27 -6.08 0.15 -18.99
CA HIS A 27 -7.35 0.04 -18.34
C HIS A 27 -7.84 1.48 -18.24
N GLY A 28 -9.00 1.75 -18.84
CA GLY A 28 -9.66 3.04 -18.67
C GLY A 28 -9.80 3.42 -17.19
N PRO A 29 -10.32 4.61 -16.88
CA PRO A 29 -10.41 5.08 -15.51
C PRO A 29 -11.09 4.01 -14.63
N SER A 30 -10.43 3.65 -13.54
CA SER A 30 -11.00 2.76 -12.55
C SER A 30 -12.26 3.41 -11.95
N ILE A 31 -13.15 2.60 -11.38
CA ILE A 31 -14.33 3.13 -10.69
C ILE A 31 -13.89 4.11 -9.60
N GLU A 32 -12.78 3.82 -8.94
CA GLU A 32 -12.22 4.64 -7.88
C GLU A 32 -11.59 5.94 -8.38
N ASP A 33 -11.09 6.00 -9.62
CA ASP A 33 -10.71 7.27 -10.28
C ASP A 33 -11.94 8.16 -10.51
N VAL A 34 -13.05 7.56 -10.93
CA VAL A 34 -14.32 8.28 -11.15
C VAL A 34 -14.84 8.81 -9.81
N ILE A 35 -14.93 7.94 -8.80
CA ILE A 35 -15.42 8.31 -7.47
C ILE A 35 -14.51 9.37 -6.83
N GLN A 36 -13.19 9.25 -6.91
CA GLN A 36 -12.29 10.29 -6.36
C GLN A 36 -12.58 11.67 -6.94
N LYS A 37 -12.84 11.78 -8.25
CA LYS A 37 -13.21 13.05 -8.88
C LYS A 37 -14.55 13.57 -8.37
N GLU A 38 -15.52 12.69 -8.16
CA GLU A 38 -16.81 13.05 -7.53
C GLU A 38 -16.62 13.55 -6.10
N LEU A 39 -15.80 12.87 -5.28
CA LEU A 39 -15.49 13.31 -3.92
C LEU A 39 -14.81 14.68 -3.92
N ARG A 40 -13.90 14.96 -4.86
CA ARG A 40 -13.27 16.28 -4.99
C ARG A 40 -14.29 17.36 -5.34
N VAL A 41 -15.26 17.06 -6.19
CA VAL A 41 -16.37 17.97 -6.49
C VAL A 41 -17.24 18.21 -5.25
N GLU A 42 -17.51 17.18 -4.44
CA GLU A 42 -18.25 17.35 -3.18
C GLU A 42 -17.46 18.16 -2.14
N LEU A 43 -16.15 17.93 -2.00
CA LEU A 43 -15.30 18.69 -1.08
C LEU A 43 -15.24 20.17 -1.46
N ASN A 44 -15.17 20.46 -2.77
CA ASN A 44 -15.18 21.83 -3.28
C ASN A 44 -16.50 22.59 -3.03
N LYS A 45 -17.59 21.91 -2.63
CA LYS A 45 -18.84 22.57 -2.20
C LYS A 45 -18.77 23.04 -0.75
N ILE A 46 -17.85 22.51 0.04
CA ILE A 46 -17.62 22.92 1.43
C ILE A 46 -16.76 24.19 1.41
N THR A 47 -17.32 25.33 1.80
CA THR A 47 -16.58 26.60 1.75
C THR A 47 -15.45 26.58 2.79
N PRO A 48 -14.19 26.86 2.40
CA PRO A 48 -13.08 26.92 3.35
C PRO A 48 -13.33 27.91 4.48
N LEU A 49 -12.84 27.60 5.68
CA LEU A 49 -12.95 28.48 6.85
C LEU A 49 -12.36 29.88 6.56
N PRO A 50 -13.10 30.98 6.76
CA PRO A 50 -12.60 32.32 6.49
C PRO A 50 -11.32 32.63 7.27
N GLY A 51 -10.28 33.05 6.56
CA GLY A 51 -8.97 33.34 7.14
C GLY A 51 -8.06 32.13 7.35
N ALA A 52 -8.54 30.90 7.10
CA ALA A 52 -7.67 29.73 7.04
C ALA A 52 -6.85 29.74 5.74
N THR A 53 -5.62 29.23 5.81
CA THR A 53 -4.74 29.06 4.66
C THR A 53 -4.57 27.58 4.34
N VAL A 54 -4.78 27.19 3.08
CA VAL A 54 -4.49 25.84 2.62
C VAL A 54 -2.98 25.62 2.65
N VAL A 55 -2.54 24.55 3.33
CA VAL A 55 -1.12 24.16 3.42
C VAL A 55 -0.81 22.90 2.61
N GLY A 56 -1.84 22.14 2.23
CA GLY A 56 -1.68 20.94 1.42
C GLY A 56 -3.02 20.40 0.94
N THR A 57 -2.96 19.58 -0.10
CA THR A 57 -4.09 18.84 -0.65
C THR A 57 -3.59 17.43 -0.97
N SER A 58 -4.40 16.41 -0.72
CA SER A 58 -4.05 15.03 -1.04
C SER A 58 -5.25 14.29 -1.59
N ASP A 59 -5.03 13.58 -2.69
CA ASP A 59 -6.02 12.76 -3.36
C ASP A 59 -5.44 11.36 -3.52
N SER A 60 -6.13 10.35 -3.02
CA SER A 60 -5.71 8.96 -3.21
C SER A 60 -6.89 8.05 -3.47
N ASN A 61 -6.65 7.04 -4.29
CA ASN A 61 -7.57 5.96 -4.53
C ASN A 61 -6.84 4.63 -4.42
N LYS A 62 -7.56 3.62 -3.97
CA LYS A 62 -7.13 2.23 -3.88
C LYS A 62 -8.32 1.36 -4.26
N LEU A 63 -8.10 0.07 -4.48
CA LEU A 63 -9.20 -0.85 -4.75
C LEU A 63 -10.29 -0.71 -3.67
N ASN A 64 -11.53 -0.42 -4.10
CA ASN A 64 -12.72 -0.22 -3.27
C ASN A 64 -12.66 0.96 -2.29
N GLN A 65 -11.76 1.93 -2.50
CA GLN A 65 -11.64 3.10 -1.64
C GLN A 65 -11.19 4.33 -2.44
N ALA A 66 -11.73 5.49 -2.09
CA ALA A 66 -11.21 6.76 -2.56
C ALA A 66 -11.30 7.78 -1.43
N PHE A 67 -10.38 8.73 -1.40
CA PHE A 67 -10.51 9.90 -0.54
C PHE A 67 -9.83 11.12 -1.15
N VAL A 68 -10.29 12.28 -0.71
CA VAL A 68 -9.76 13.60 -1.04
C VAL A 68 -9.71 14.41 0.24
N GLU A 69 -8.67 15.22 0.40
CA GLU A 69 -8.53 16.08 1.58
C GLU A 69 -7.85 17.41 1.25
N ASP A 70 -8.17 18.38 2.09
CA ASP A 70 -7.48 19.67 2.18
C ASP A 70 -7.00 19.89 3.62
N CYS A 71 -5.75 20.29 3.74
CA CYS A 71 -5.10 20.59 5.00
C CYS A 71 -5.04 22.11 5.19
N TYR A 72 -5.38 22.58 6.39
CA TYR A 72 -5.51 24.00 6.70
C TYR A 72 -4.69 24.40 7.90
N ASN A 73 -4.21 25.65 7.86
CA ASN A 73 -3.71 26.35 9.04
C ASN A 73 -4.68 27.49 9.41
N SER A 74 -4.88 27.71 10.71
CA SER A 74 -5.81 28.71 11.24
C SER A 74 -5.43 29.12 12.66
N THR A 75 -5.78 30.35 13.03
CA THR A 75 -5.64 30.88 14.39
C THR A 75 -6.88 30.66 15.26
N LEU A 76 -7.95 30.12 14.67
CA LEU A 76 -9.19 29.83 15.38
C LEU A 76 -9.05 28.57 16.25
N ASN A 77 -9.80 28.54 17.35
CA ASN A 77 -9.80 27.37 18.23
C ASN A 77 -10.74 26.27 17.71
N LEU A 78 -10.60 25.06 18.27
CA LEU A 78 -11.39 23.88 17.93
C LEU A 78 -12.91 24.15 17.88
N ASN A 79 -13.47 24.85 18.87
CA ASN A 79 -14.91 25.06 18.93
C ASN A 79 -15.41 25.94 17.78
N GLN A 80 -14.64 26.96 17.40
CA GLN A 80 -14.97 27.84 16.27
C GLN A 80 -14.87 27.07 14.94
N ILE A 81 -13.81 26.27 14.76
CA ILE A 81 -13.62 25.43 13.57
C ILE A 81 -14.76 24.41 13.45
N LYS A 82 -15.06 23.68 14.53
CA LYS A 82 -16.14 22.70 14.59
C LYS A 82 -17.49 23.33 14.25
N GLN A 83 -17.83 24.46 14.88
CA GLN A 83 -19.11 25.13 14.64
C GLN A 83 -19.26 25.50 13.16
N TYR A 84 -18.25 26.15 12.58
CA TYR A 84 -18.27 26.56 11.18
C TYR A 84 -18.45 25.38 10.23
N TYR A 85 -17.64 24.33 10.37
CA TYR A 85 -17.73 23.17 9.46
C TYR A 85 -18.99 22.35 9.67
N ASN A 86 -19.52 22.28 10.90
CA ASN A 86 -20.83 21.65 11.12
C ASN A 86 -21.93 22.35 10.33
N GLU A 87 -21.94 23.69 10.29
CA GLU A 87 -22.87 24.45 9.46
C GLU A 87 -22.64 24.19 7.95
N GLN A 88 -21.38 24.19 7.49
CA GLN A 88 -21.05 23.91 6.09
C GLN A 88 -21.47 22.50 5.66
N PHE A 89 -21.21 21.49 6.48
CA PHE A 89 -21.59 20.11 6.20
C PHE A 89 -23.11 19.96 6.16
N VAL A 90 -23.83 20.47 7.15
CA VAL A 90 -25.31 20.42 7.18
C VAL A 90 -25.93 21.11 5.97
N ASN A 91 -25.43 22.30 5.59
CA ASN A 91 -25.91 23.02 4.41
C ASN A 91 -25.68 22.26 3.09
N ASN A 92 -24.74 21.31 3.08
CA ASN A 92 -24.42 20.46 1.93
C ASN A 92 -25.03 19.04 2.03
N GLY A 93 -25.96 18.83 2.95
CA GLY A 93 -26.72 17.59 3.11
C GLY A 93 -25.98 16.49 3.87
N TRP A 94 -24.88 16.82 4.55
CA TRP A 94 -24.17 15.89 5.42
C TRP A 94 -24.81 15.86 6.81
N GLN A 95 -24.77 14.70 7.45
CA GLN A 95 -25.31 14.49 8.79
C GLN A 95 -24.18 14.16 9.76
N PHE A 96 -24.10 14.87 10.87
CA PHE A 96 -23.15 14.54 11.94
C PHE A 96 -23.42 13.12 12.45
N TYR A 97 -22.37 12.31 12.51
CA TYR A 97 -22.45 10.91 12.92
C TYR A 97 -21.85 10.71 14.31
N LYS A 98 -20.58 11.07 14.52
CA LYS A 98 -19.88 10.89 15.79
C LYS A 98 -18.66 11.80 15.95
N GLU A 99 -18.20 11.94 17.18
CA GLU A 99 -16.95 12.58 17.57
C GLU A 99 -16.04 11.53 18.21
N GLU A 100 -14.79 11.46 17.78
CA GLU A 100 -13.80 10.49 18.29
C GLU A 100 -12.49 11.19 18.68
N PRO A 101 -11.82 10.76 19.76
CA PRO A 101 -10.50 11.26 20.10
C PRO A 101 -9.46 10.70 19.12
N ILE A 102 -8.52 11.54 18.68
CA ILE A 102 -7.39 11.10 17.86
C ILE A 102 -6.24 10.73 18.79
N THR A 103 -5.77 9.49 18.69
CA THR A 103 -4.56 9.03 19.37
C THR A 103 -3.45 8.77 18.35
N ILE A 104 -2.27 9.34 18.62
CA ILE A 104 -1.09 9.18 17.77
C ILE A 104 -0.10 8.30 18.53
N TRP A 105 0.21 7.11 18.01
CA TRP A 105 1.01 6.09 18.69
C TRP A 105 0.49 5.73 20.10
N GLY A 106 -0.84 5.68 20.25
CA GLY A 106 -1.50 5.38 21.53
C GLY A 106 -1.47 6.52 22.55
N LYS A 107 -0.93 7.69 22.20
CA LYS A 107 -0.93 8.88 23.05
C LYS A 107 -2.00 9.88 22.59
N ASP A 108 -2.75 10.40 23.56
CA ASP A 108 -3.73 11.47 23.35
C ASP A 108 -3.03 12.82 23.38
N TYR A 109 -3.12 13.57 22.27
CA TYR A 109 -2.59 14.93 22.14
C TYR A 109 -3.69 16.00 22.23
N GLY A 110 -4.92 15.60 22.57
CA GLY A 110 -6.12 16.44 22.54
C GLY A 110 -6.72 16.60 21.15
N GLY A 111 -6.28 15.79 20.18
CA GLY A 111 -6.81 15.81 18.83
C GLY A 111 -8.22 15.23 18.79
N LYS A 112 -9.05 15.72 17.87
CA LYS A 112 -10.44 15.27 17.72
C LYS A 112 -10.80 15.09 16.26
N GLN A 113 -11.57 14.06 15.98
CA GLN A 113 -12.16 13.79 14.69
C GLN A 113 -13.68 13.92 14.79
N PHE A 114 -14.30 14.64 13.85
CA PHE A 114 -15.75 14.74 13.73
C PHE A 114 -16.15 14.13 12.40
N ILE A 115 -16.97 13.09 12.48
CA ILE A 115 -17.37 12.28 11.33
C ILE A 115 -18.79 12.64 10.91
N TYR A 116 -19.00 12.82 9.62
CA TYR A 116 -20.27 13.13 8.98
C TYR A 116 -20.56 12.10 7.87
N LYS A 117 -21.84 11.86 7.59
CA LYS A 117 -22.26 10.90 6.54
C LYS A 117 -23.23 11.53 5.53
N LYS A 118 -23.10 11.08 4.28
CA LYS A 118 -24.00 11.41 3.17
C LYS A 118 -24.09 10.21 2.24
N GLY A 119 -25.08 9.34 2.47
CA GLY A 119 -25.17 8.05 1.76
C GLY A 119 -23.98 7.15 2.09
N ASP A 120 -23.27 6.70 1.06
CA ASP A 120 -22.06 5.86 1.16
C ASP A 120 -20.77 6.67 1.34
N TYR A 121 -20.87 8.01 1.41
CA TYR A 121 -19.72 8.87 1.67
C TYR A 121 -19.60 9.21 3.14
N GLU A 122 -18.36 9.30 3.59
CA GLU A 122 -17.96 9.75 4.92
C GLU A 122 -17.11 11.02 4.78
N ALA A 123 -17.36 12.03 5.61
CA ALA A 123 -16.53 13.23 5.66
C ALA A 123 -16.00 13.42 7.06
N ASP A 124 -14.74 13.85 7.16
CA ASP A 124 -14.05 14.01 8.43
C ASP A 124 -13.52 15.42 8.58
N LEU A 125 -13.69 15.96 9.78
CA LEU A 125 -12.95 17.13 10.26
C LEU A 125 -12.00 16.66 11.34
N GLU A 126 -10.70 16.64 11.03
CA GLU A 126 -9.66 16.28 11.99
C GLU A 126 -8.97 17.53 12.52
N TYR A 127 -9.02 17.72 13.83
CA TYR A 127 -8.23 18.74 14.51
C TYR A 127 -7.02 18.07 15.14
N THR A 128 -5.86 18.24 14.52
CA THR A 128 -4.57 17.88 15.10
C THR A 128 -4.24 18.96 16.13
N ALA A 129 -4.43 18.65 17.42
CA ALA A 129 -4.13 19.56 18.52
C ALA A 129 -2.61 19.82 18.63
N HIS A 130 -2.06 20.04 19.83
CA HIS A 130 -0.65 20.38 20.03
C HIS A 130 0.33 19.24 19.73
N ASP A 131 0.22 18.58 18.57
CA ASP A 131 1.30 17.77 18.03
C ASP A 131 2.43 18.72 17.60
N PRO A 132 3.60 18.69 18.27
CA PRO A 132 4.73 19.55 17.94
C PRO A 132 5.26 19.33 16.51
N ASN A 133 4.91 18.22 15.86
CA ASN A 133 5.31 17.92 14.49
C ASN A 133 4.25 18.30 13.45
N SER A 134 3.04 18.68 13.87
CA SER A 134 2.00 19.07 12.93
C SER A 134 2.26 20.49 12.42
N HIS A 135 2.35 20.62 11.10
CA HIS A 135 2.41 21.92 10.42
C HIS A 135 1.02 22.47 10.06
N GLN A 136 -0.05 21.75 10.42
CA GLN A 136 -1.43 22.08 10.10
C GLN A 136 -2.29 22.11 11.37
N ALA A 137 -3.33 22.95 11.35
CA ALA A 137 -4.26 23.09 12.47
C ALA A 137 -5.40 22.06 12.36
N PHE A 138 -5.91 21.82 11.15
CA PHE A 138 -6.97 20.86 10.91
C PHE A 138 -6.98 20.35 9.45
N VAL A 139 -7.68 19.25 9.23
CA VAL A 139 -7.92 18.61 7.92
C VAL A 139 -9.41 18.49 7.68
N VAL A 140 -9.83 18.71 6.45
CA VAL A 140 -11.17 18.39 5.97
C VAL A 140 -11.03 17.37 4.86
N SER A 141 -11.63 16.19 5.04
CA SER A 141 -11.55 15.12 4.06
C SER A 141 -12.93 14.54 3.75
N ILE A 142 -13.04 13.94 2.57
CA ILE A 142 -14.19 13.14 2.17
C ILE A 142 -13.65 11.83 1.62
N SER A 143 -14.24 10.73 2.08
CA SER A 143 -13.90 9.39 1.68
C SER A 143 -15.12 8.58 1.24
N TRP A 144 -14.85 7.57 0.44
CA TRP A 144 -15.78 6.53 0.05
C TRP A 144 -15.10 5.18 0.21
N ARG A 145 -15.89 4.19 0.64
CA ARG A 145 -15.47 2.79 0.71
C ARG A 145 -16.60 1.90 0.23
N SER A 146 -16.32 1.04 -0.75
CA SER A 146 -17.32 0.03 -1.14
C SER A 146 -17.53 -0.94 0.02
N ASN A 147 -18.80 -1.13 0.38
CA ASN A 147 -19.23 -2.11 1.39
C ASN A 147 -19.36 -3.53 0.81
N ASP A 148 -18.96 -3.74 -0.45
CA ASP A 148 -18.91 -5.05 -1.08
C ASP A 148 -17.84 -5.89 -0.39
N ASN A 149 -18.25 -6.54 0.71
CA ASN A 149 -17.48 -7.52 1.47
C ASN A 149 -17.21 -8.80 0.67
N THR A 150 -17.41 -8.79 -0.65
CA THR A 150 -17.15 -9.90 -1.56
C THR A 150 -15.65 -10.07 -1.80
N GLY A 151 -14.90 -10.39 -0.74
CA GLY A 151 -13.78 -11.34 -0.74
C GLY A 151 -12.57 -11.18 -1.67
N GLU A 152 -12.51 -10.20 -2.58
CA GLU A 152 -11.44 -10.11 -3.59
C GLU A 152 -10.21 -9.32 -3.12
N GLN A 153 -10.07 -9.08 -1.81
CA GLN A 153 -8.85 -8.50 -1.22
C GLN A 153 -7.66 -9.49 -1.17
N GLY A 154 -7.70 -10.57 -1.97
CA GLY A 154 -6.75 -11.69 -1.93
C GLY A 154 -5.86 -11.88 -3.16
N GLU A 155 -5.95 -11.02 -4.18
CA GLU A 155 -5.19 -11.24 -5.42
C GLU A 155 -3.83 -10.53 -5.45
N ASN A 156 -3.78 -9.24 -5.05
CA ASN A 156 -2.51 -8.49 -5.03
C ASN A 156 -1.53 -8.95 -3.93
N SER A 157 -2.02 -9.53 -2.83
CA SER A 157 -1.13 -10.07 -1.78
C SER A 157 -0.38 -11.33 -2.22
N LYS A 158 -0.94 -12.08 -3.18
CA LYS A 158 -0.28 -13.26 -3.75
C LYS A 158 0.91 -12.84 -4.60
N GLU A 159 0.79 -11.78 -5.40
CA GLU A 159 1.90 -11.30 -6.24
C GLU A 159 3.10 -10.84 -5.42
N VAL A 160 2.87 -10.07 -4.35
CA VAL A 160 3.94 -9.65 -3.42
C VAL A 160 4.58 -10.86 -2.75
N LEU A 161 3.78 -11.85 -2.33
CA LEU A 161 4.29 -13.09 -1.76
C LEU A 161 5.16 -13.87 -2.76
N PHE A 162 4.77 -13.94 -4.03
CA PHE A 162 5.56 -14.60 -5.08
C PHE A 162 6.90 -13.89 -5.33
N ILE A 163 6.92 -12.55 -5.30
CA ILE A 163 8.16 -11.78 -5.46
C ILE A 163 9.13 -12.03 -4.30
N VAL A 164 8.64 -11.98 -3.05
CA VAL A 164 9.46 -12.23 -1.86
C VAL A 164 10.01 -13.66 -1.87
N ILE A 165 9.17 -14.65 -2.17
CA ILE A 165 9.60 -16.05 -2.30
C ILE A 165 10.67 -16.19 -3.39
N GLY A 166 10.43 -15.61 -4.58
CA GLY A 166 11.38 -15.62 -5.68
C GLY A 166 12.76 -15.03 -5.31
N LEU A 167 12.78 -13.90 -4.60
CA LEU A 167 14.01 -13.26 -4.13
C LEU A 167 14.79 -14.14 -3.15
N VAL A 168 14.11 -14.76 -2.18
CA VAL A 168 14.73 -15.69 -1.23
C VAL A 168 15.40 -16.85 -1.97
N PHE A 169 14.71 -17.43 -2.96
CA PHE A 169 15.26 -18.52 -3.77
C PHE A 169 16.48 -18.11 -4.59
N VAL A 170 16.47 -16.92 -5.20
CA VAL A 170 17.62 -16.40 -5.96
C VAL A 170 18.84 -16.23 -5.05
N ILE A 171 18.65 -15.67 -3.85
CA ILE A 171 19.73 -15.46 -2.87
C ILE A 171 20.30 -16.82 -2.41
N SER A 172 19.43 -17.78 -2.09
CA SER A 172 19.85 -19.14 -1.72
C SER A 172 20.62 -19.82 -2.85
N PHE A 173 20.15 -19.70 -4.09
CA PHE A 173 20.80 -20.32 -5.25
C PHE A 173 22.18 -19.73 -5.54
N ILE A 174 22.32 -18.40 -5.48
CA ILE A 174 23.62 -17.71 -5.62
C ILE A 174 24.59 -18.15 -4.51
N SER A 175 24.09 -18.33 -3.28
CA SER A 175 24.91 -18.77 -2.14
C SER A 175 25.51 -20.17 -2.35
N ILE A 176 24.76 -21.08 -2.97
CA ILE A 176 25.20 -22.45 -3.27
C ILE A 176 26.27 -22.47 -4.37
N ILE A 177 26.11 -21.67 -5.43
CA ILE A 177 27.03 -21.65 -6.57
C ILE A 177 28.36 -20.94 -6.25
N TYR A 178 28.32 -19.93 -5.38
CA TYR A 178 29.49 -19.07 -5.08
C TYR A 178 29.92 -19.09 -3.60
N PRO A 179 30.17 -20.26 -2.99
CA PRO A 179 30.37 -20.39 -1.54
C PRO A 179 31.65 -19.71 -1.02
N LYS A 180 32.65 -19.49 -1.88
CA LYS A 180 33.91 -18.81 -1.52
C LYS A 180 33.83 -17.28 -1.62
N LYS A 181 32.93 -16.71 -2.43
CA LYS A 181 32.87 -15.26 -2.71
C LYS A 181 31.84 -14.52 -1.86
N MET A 182 30.84 -15.24 -1.34
CA MET A 182 29.82 -14.72 -0.41
C MET A 182 30.34 -14.50 1.02
N ARG A 183 31.45 -15.15 1.41
CA ARG A 183 32.03 -15.02 2.75
C ARG A 183 32.60 -13.63 3.04
N ASP A 184 32.98 -12.91 1.99
CA ASP A 184 33.54 -11.56 2.07
C ASP A 184 32.49 -10.46 1.86
N PHE A 185 31.27 -10.83 1.48
CA PHE A 185 30.19 -9.87 1.19
C PHE A 185 29.36 -9.59 2.45
N GLN A 186 29.33 -8.33 2.91
CA GLN A 186 28.61 -7.88 4.12
C GLN A 186 27.07 -8.03 4.08
N ILE A 187 26.49 -8.66 3.06
CA ILE A 187 25.05 -8.83 2.89
C ILE A 187 24.43 -9.63 4.05
N MET A 188 25.15 -10.59 4.64
CA MET A 188 24.66 -11.35 5.81
C MET A 188 24.43 -10.46 7.04
N GLN A 189 25.19 -9.38 7.24
CA GLN A 189 24.97 -8.43 8.35
C GLN A 189 23.78 -7.49 8.10
N ALA A 190 23.41 -7.26 6.83
CA ALA A 190 22.23 -6.47 6.49
C ALA A 190 20.93 -7.24 6.77
N PHE A 191 20.91 -8.55 6.51
CA PHE A 191 19.73 -9.39 6.79
C PHE A 191 19.56 -9.75 8.27
N SER A 192 20.64 -9.82 9.06
CA SER A 192 20.52 -10.06 10.51
C SER A 192 19.89 -8.88 11.28
N LYS A 193 19.75 -7.71 10.65
CA LYS A 193 19.07 -6.54 11.21
C LYS A 193 17.58 -6.44 10.84
N VAL A 194 17.09 -7.31 9.95
CA VAL A 194 15.67 -7.39 9.64
C VAL A 194 15.01 -8.20 10.76
N ASP A 195 14.15 -7.53 11.54
CA ASP A 195 13.46 -8.14 12.67
C ASP A 195 12.53 -9.26 12.17
N SER A 196 12.88 -10.51 12.50
CA SER A 196 12.14 -11.68 12.05
C SER A 196 10.71 -11.70 12.59
N SER A 197 10.44 -11.03 13.71
CA SER A 197 9.09 -10.94 14.30
C SER A 197 8.09 -10.20 13.40
N MET A 198 8.56 -9.28 12.56
CA MET A 198 7.75 -8.50 11.62
C MET A 198 7.29 -9.32 10.39
N LEU A 199 8.06 -10.35 10.03
CA LEU A 199 7.73 -11.29 8.95
C LEU A 199 6.70 -12.34 9.41
N TRP A 200 6.76 -12.79 10.67
CA TRP A 200 5.89 -13.84 11.19
C TRP A 200 4.43 -13.39 11.40
N THR A 201 4.19 -12.14 11.79
CA THR A 201 2.82 -11.61 12.01
C THR A 201 2.06 -11.36 10.70
N SER A 202 2.76 -11.09 9.60
CA SER A 202 2.15 -10.79 8.29
C SER A 202 1.77 -12.03 7.47
N LEU A 203 2.29 -13.22 7.81
CA LEU A 203 2.16 -14.44 6.98
C LEU A 203 1.16 -15.49 7.50
N HIS A 204 0.61 -15.31 8.71
CA HIS A 204 -0.25 -16.30 9.37
C HIS A 204 -1.60 -16.63 8.68
N PRO A 205 -2.26 -15.74 7.89
CA PRO A 205 -3.52 -16.08 7.23
C PRO A 205 -3.40 -16.94 5.96
N TYR A 206 -2.20 -17.17 5.42
CA TYR A 206 -2.00 -17.63 4.04
C TYR A 206 -1.66 -19.13 3.86
N TRP A 207 -1.83 -19.96 4.89
CA TRP A 207 -1.34 -21.34 4.89
C TRP A 207 -2.25 -22.38 4.19
N LYS A 208 -3.51 -22.05 3.87
CA LYS A 208 -4.46 -23.06 3.30
C LYS A 208 -4.37 -23.34 1.78
N PRO A 209 -3.95 -22.43 0.88
CA PRO A 209 -3.83 -22.76 -0.56
C PRO A 209 -2.45 -23.30 -0.98
N MET A 210 -1.52 -23.57 -0.06
CA MET A 210 -0.13 -23.97 -0.37
C MET A 210 0.03 -25.34 -1.08
N THR A 211 -1.01 -26.17 -1.16
CA THR A 211 -0.91 -27.53 -1.75
C THR A 211 -0.88 -27.55 -3.28
N ILE A 212 -1.41 -26.53 -3.96
CA ILE A 212 -1.44 -26.51 -5.43
C ILE A 212 -0.15 -25.90 -6.01
N ILE A 213 0.39 -24.87 -5.35
CA ILE A 213 1.61 -24.17 -5.80
C ILE A 213 2.87 -25.02 -5.59
N SER A 214 2.89 -25.88 -4.56
CA SER A 214 4.01 -26.81 -4.35
C SER A 214 4.16 -27.83 -5.48
N GLY A 215 3.06 -28.26 -6.11
CA GLY A 215 3.08 -29.20 -7.23
C GLY A 215 3.73 -28.63 -8.49
N ILE A 216 3.41 -27.38 -8.84
CA ILE A 216 4.01 -26.68 -10.00
C ILE A 216 5.51 -26.44 -9.75
N PHE A 217 5.89 -26.11 -8.50
CA PHE A 217 7.27 -25.85 -8.12
C PHE A 217 8.15 -27.10 -8.13
N VAL A 218 7.63 -28.24 -7.65
CA VAL A 218 8.32 -29.55 -7.74
C VAL A 218 8.49 -29.97 -9.20
N GLY A 219 7.50 -29.70 -10.06
CA GLY A 219 7.59 -29.94 -11.50
C GLY A 219 8.71 -29.13 -12.17
N PHE A 220 8.83 -27.84 -11.84
CA PHE A 220 9.84 -26.95 -12.44
C PHE A 220 11.26 -27.29 -11.97
N LEU A 221 11.45 -27.59 -10.67
CA LEU A 221 12.72 -28.10 -10.13
C LEU A 221 13.11 -29.44 -10.76
N GLY A 222 12.14 -30.35 -10.96
CA GLY A 222 12.35 -31.62 -11.66
C GLY A 222 12.83 -31.41 -13.10
N LEU A 223 12.22 -30.47 -13.82
CA LEU A 223 12.60 -30.15 -15.20
C LEU A 223 14.03 -29.57 -15.29
N ILE A 224 14.38 -28.66 -14.38
CA ILE A 224 15.75 -28.10 -14.29
C ILE A 224 16.76 -29.21 -13.99
N LEU A 225 16.45 -30.12 -13.07
CA LEU A 225 17.32 -31.24 -12.73
C LEU A 225 17.53 -32.18 -13.92
N ILE A 226 16.47 -32.50 -14.68
CA ILE A 226 16.53 -33.32 -15.89
C ILE A 226 17.43 -32.67 -16.95
N VAL A 227 17.30 -31.36 -17.17
CA VAL A 227 18.14 -30.63 -18.13
C VAL A 227 19.61 -30.66 -17.72
N ILE A 228 19.91 -30.51 -16.42
CA ILE A 228 21.28 -30.61 -15.89
C ILE A 228 21.85 -32.01 -16.10
N LEU A 229 21.08 -33.06 -15.76
CA LEU A 229 21.51 -34.46 -15.91
C LEU A 229 21.71 -34.86 -17.39
N LEU A 230 20.84 -34.39 -18.29
CA LEU A 230 21.01 -34.61 -19.73
C LEU A 230 22.25 -33.88 -20.26
N ALA A 231 22.55 -32.68 -19.76
CA ALA A 231 23.73 -31.93 -20.15
C ALA A 231 25.05 -32.57 -19.66
N GLU A 232 25.02 -33.34 -18.56
CA GLU A 232 26.16 -34.14 -18.10
C GLU A 232 26.33 -35.42 -18.91
N LYS A 233 25.25 -36.09 -19.30
CA LYS A 233 25.31 -37.38 -20.03
C LYS A 233 25.80 -37.25 -21.48
N ILE A 234 25.67 -36.07 -22.08
CA ILE A 234 26.16 -35.77 -23.44
C ILE A 234 27.68 -35.46 -23.45
N ARG A 235 28.33 -35.50 -22.29
CA ARG A 235 29.76 -35.24 -22.11
C ARG A 235 30.56 -36.53 -21.98
#